data_AF-A0A382MZ21-F1
#
_entry.id   AF-A0A382MZ21-F1
#
_cell.length_a   1.000
_cell.length_b   1.000
_cell.length_c   1.000
_cell.angle_alpha   90.00
_cell.angle_beta   90.00
_cell.angle_gamma   90.00
#
_symmetry.space_group_name_H-M   'P 1'
#
loop_
_entity.id
_entity.type
_entity.pdbx_description
1 polymer ?
#
loop_
_entity_poly.entity_id
_entity_poly.type
_entity_poly.pdbx_seq_one_letter_code
_entity_poly.pdbx_strand_id
1 'polypeptide(L)'
;MNLNFELGNQEEPRGHALVYFRDSVEVGRVYATYVVVFPLPINMAKYVPPFLASTMGGPPMEEISSFPMPPVPEEIDSYDFILKMAISRNDDLIFGGNISIQDLGISMQLVGEITQKYTELWNSTKPIDTISSATASLQS
;
A
#
# COMPACT_ATOMS: atom_id res chain seq x y z
N MET A 1 10.67 9.00 6.08
CA MET A 1 10.21 8.19 7.23
C MET A 1 10.96 6.85 7.24
N ASN A 2 11.24 6.28 8.42
CA ASN A 2 11.68 4.89 8.57
C ASN A 2 10.47 4.02 8.94
N LEU A 3 10.34 2.84 8.34
CA LEU A 3 9.25 1.92 8.65
C LEU A 3 9.65 1.00 9.81
N ASN A 4 8.72 0.75 10.72
CA ASN A 4 8.95 -0.15 11.85
C ASN A 4 8.41 -1.54 11.51
N PHE A 5 9.27 -2.41 11.01
CA PHE A 5 8.93 -3.81 10.72
C PHE A 5 8.93 -4.62 12.02
N GLU A 6 7.78 -5.21 12.35
CA GLU A 6 7.65 -6.18 13.43
C GLU A 6 7.73 -7.62 12.93
N LEU A 7 7.26 -7.85 11.68
CA LEU A 7 7.51 -9.07 10.92
C LEU A 7 7.98 -8.71 9.52
N GLY A 8 8.88 -9.54 8.97
CA GLY A 8 9.49 -9.30 7.68
C GLY A 8 10.92 -8.78 7.79
N ASN A 9 11.47 -8.33 6.66
CA ASN A 9 12.81 -7.76 6.59
C ASN A 9 12.77 -6.51 5.72
N GLN A 10 13.20 -5.37 6.25
CA GLN A 10 13.25 -4.11 5.50
C GLN A 10 14.22 -4.18 4.30
N GLU A 11 15.27 -5.01 4.38
CA GLU A 11 16.23 -5.24 3.30
C GLU A 11 15.73 -6.25 2.25
N GLU A 12 14.64 -6.95 2.54
CA GLU A 12 14.01 -7.91 1.64
C GLU A 12 12.47 -7.89 1.82
N PRO A 13 11.82 -6.74 1.56
CA PRO A 13 10.39 -6.61 1.75
C PRO A 13 9.65 -7.50 0.74
N ARG A 14 8.54 -8.09 1.18
CA ARG A 14 7.84 -9.12 0.42
C ARG A 14 7.02 -8.56 -0.74
N GLY A 15 6.78 -7.25 -0.74
CA GLY A 15 5.94 -6.55 -1.73
C GLY A 15 4.49 -6.43 -1.30
N HIS A 16 4.17 -6.88 -0.09
CA HIS A 16 2.88 -6.71 0.53
C HIS A 16 3.01 -6.70 2.06
N ALA A 17 2.30 -5.77 2.69
CA ALA A 17 2.40 -5.53 4.12
C ALA A 17 1.04 -5.22 4.73
N LEU A 18 0.79 -5.78 5.92
CA LEU A 18 -0.22 -5.29 6.83
C LEU A 18 0.39 -4.16 7.65
N VAL A 19 -0.22 -2.98 7.61
CA VAL A 19 0.20 -1.82 8.38
C VAL A 19 -0.87 -1.56 9.42
N TYR A 20 -0.49 -1.59 10.70
CA TYR A 20 -1.42 -1.31 11.79
C TYR A 20 -1.05 -0.04 12.56
N PHE A 21 -2.06 0.55 13.18
CA PHE A 21 -1.98 1.79 13.93
C PHE A 21 -2.69 1.61 15.27
N ARG A 22 -2.31 2.43 16.25
CA ARG A 22 -3.02 2.54 17.52
C ARG A 22 -3.74 3.86 17.61
N ASP A 23 -4.91 3.88 18.23
CA ASP A 23 -5.59 5.14 18.51
C ASP A 23 -4.75 6.01 19.46
N SER A 24 -4.69 7.32 19.19
CA SER A 24 -3.98 8.27 20.05
C SER A 24 -4.80 8.70 21.26
N VAL A 25 -6.12 8.48 21.26
CA VAL A 25 -7.06 8.91 22.29
C VAL A 25 -7.67 7.69 23.01
N GLU A 26 -8.20 6.73 22.26
CA GLU A 26 -8.89 5.55 22.78
C GLU A 26 -7.95 4.34 22.90
N VAL A 27 -7.29 4.22 24.06
CA VAL A 27 -6.34 3.14 24.34
C VAL A 27 -6.97 1.76 24.10
N GLY A 28 -6.31 0.95 23.28
CA GLY A 28 -6.71 -0.42 22.98
C GLY A 28 -7.31 -0.61 21.59
N ARG A 29 -7.78 0.46 20.94
CA ARG A 29 -8.23 0.38 19.55
C ARG A 29 -7.05 0.24 18.58
N VAL A 30 -7.24 -0.63 17.60
CA VAL A 30 -6.26 -0.93 16.56
C VAL A 30 -6.92 -0.73 15.21
N TYR A 31 -6.21 -0.07 14.31
CA TYR A 31 -6.65 0.13 12.93
C TYR A 31 -5.63 -0.47 11.97
N ALA A 32 -6.05 -0.86 10.78
CA ALA A 32 -5.17 -1.46 9.80
C ALA A 32 -5.50 -1.07 8.36
N THR A 33 -4.47 -1.10 7.53
CA THR A 33 -4.56 -1.09 6.06
C THR A 33 -3.62 -2.13 5.48
N TYR A 34 -3.86 -2.52 4.24
CA TYR A 34 -3.03 -3.43 3.50
C TYR A 34 -2.34 -2.70 2.34
N VAL A 35 -1.02 -2.76 2.29
CA VAL A 35 -0.21 -2.17 1.23
C VAL A 35 0.25 -3.26 0.28
N VAL A 36 0.03 -3.07 -1.02
CA VAL A 36 0.55 -3.96 -2.07
C VAL A 36 1.38 -3.16 -3.06
N VAL A 37 2.57 -3.67 -3.35
CA VAL A 37 3.42 -3.22 -4.44
C VAL A 37 3.23 -4.20 -5.60
N PHE A 38 2.80 -3.69 -6.74
CA PHE A 38 2.52 -4.54 -7.89
C PHE A 38 3.83 -4.88 -8.60
N PRO A 39 4.10 -6.17 -8.88
CA PRO A 39 5.30 -6.57 -9.60
C PRO A 39 5.26 -6.20 -11.09
N LEU A 40 4.10 -5.76 -11.58
CA LEU A 40 3.86 -5.33 -12.95
C LEU A 40 3.05 -4.02 -12.92
N PRO A 41 3.29 -3.08 -13.85
CA PRO A 41 2.51 -1.85 -13.92
C PRO A 41 1.04 -2.18 -14.16
N ILE A 42 0.15 -1.65 -13.31
CA ILE A 42 -1.29 -1.81 -13.49
C ILE A 42 -1.84 -0.58 -14.19
N ASN A 43 -2.45 -0.80 -15.35
CA ASN A 43 -3.24 0.21 -16.03
C ASN A 43 -4.70 0.10 -15.58
N MET A 44 -5.12 1.00 -14.70
CA MET A 44 -6.48 1.02 -14.13
C MET A 44 -7.57 1.25 -15.18
N ALA A 45 -7.26 1.90 -16.31
CA ALA A 45 -8.23 2.08 -17.39
C ALA A 45 -8.69 0.74 -17.99
N LYS A 46 -7.88 -0.32 -17.89
CA LYS A 46 -8.28 -1.68 -18.32
C LYS A 46 -9.33 -2.33 -17.41
N TYR A 47 -9.54 -1.79 -16.22
CA TYR A 47 -10.48 -2.30 -15.22
C TYR A 47 -11.77 -1.47 -15.12
N VAL A 48 -11.84 -0.34 -15.82
CA VAL A 48 -13.06 0.48 -15.92
C VAL A 48 -13.90 0.00 -17.11
N PRO A 49 -15.15 -0.44 -16.90
CA PRO A 49 -16.04 -0.78 -18.01
C PRO A 49 -16.18 0.40 -18.99
N PRO A 50 -16.14 0.17 -20.32
CA PRO A 50 -16.13 1.26 -21.31
C PRO A 50 -17.30 2.24 -21.18
N PHE A 51 -18.46 1.77 -20.73
CA PHE A 51 -19.65 2.61 -20.54
C PHE A 51 -19.59 3.54 -19.32
N LEU A 52 -18.66 3.32 -18.38
CA LEU A 52 -18.41 4.19 -17.22
C LEU A 52 -17.26 5.16 -17.45
N ALA A 53 -16.38 4.87 -18.42
CA ALA A 53 -15.18 5.68 -18.68
C ALA A 53 -15.51 7.14 -19.05
N SER A 54 -16.60 7.37 -19.79
CA SER A 54 -17.06 8.73 -20.15
C SER A 54 -17.57 9.55 -18.96
N THR A 55 -18.00 8.90 -17.88
CA THR A 55 -18.62 9.56 -16.72
C THR A 55 -17.59 9.85 -15.61
N MET A 56 -16.43 9.18 -15.62
CA MET A 56 -15.43 9.33 -14.57
C MET A 56 -14.66 10.66 -14.58
N GLY A 57 -14.81 11.50 -15.61
CA GLY A 57 -14.48 12.94 -15.58
C GLY A 57 -13.07 13.34 -15.12
N GLY A 58 -12.13 12.40 -15.04
CA GLY A 58 -10.79 12.59 -14.48
C GLY A 58 -9.70 12.14 -15.45
N PRO A 59 -8.44 12.53 -15.19
CA PRO A 59 -7.31 12.02 -15.95
C PRO A 59 -7.31 10.49 -15.90
N PRO A 60 -6.86 9.80 -16.98
CA PRO A 60 -6.68 8.36 -16.94
C PRO A 60 -5.84 8.04 -15.72
N MET A 61 -6.30 7.13 -14.86
CA MET A 61 -5.47 6.64 -13.76
C MET A 61 -4.25 5.98 -14.39
N GLU A 62 -3.14 6.72 -14.38
CA GLU A 62 -1.83 6.33 -14.90
C GLU A 62 -1.34 5.06 -14.20
N GLU A 63 -0.26 4.47 -14.72
CA GLU A 63 0.30 3.21 -14.22
C GLU A 63 0.51 3.25 -12.70
N ILE A 64 -0.28 2.46 -11.96
CA ILE A 64 -0.18 2.36 -10.50
C ILE A 64 0.83 1.26 -10.16
N SER A 65 1.87 1.61 -9.43
CA SER A 65 2.90 0.68 -8.93
C SER A 65 2.64 0.16 -7.52
N SER A 66 1.80 0.85 -6.74
CA SER A 66 1.41 0.43 -5.40
C SER A 66 0.12 1.09 -4.95
N PHE A 67 -0.62 0.45 -4.04
CA PHE A 67 -1.89 0.98 -3.55
C PHE A 67 -2.21 0.51 -2.11
N PRO A 68 -2.65 1.41 -1.21
CA PRO A 68 -3.17 1.02 0.10
C PRO A 68 -4.65 0.67 0.03
N MET A 69 -5.06 -0.40 0.69
CA MET A 69 -6.44 -0.85 0.79
C MET A 69 -6.81 -1.19 2.24
N PRO A 70 -7.73 -0.44 2.88
CA PRO A 70 -8.31 0.84 2.46
C PRO A 70 -7.33 2.03 2.65
N PRO A 71 -7.52 3.17 1.95
CA PRO A 71 -6.65 4.35 2.08
C PRO A 71 -6.75 5.05 3.45
N VAL A 72 -7.88 4.89 4.13
CA VAL A 72 -8.04 5.21 5.55
C VAL A 72 -7.99 3.88 6.29
N PRO A 73 -7.15 3.70 7.33
CA PRO A 73 -7.12 2.46 8.10
C PRO A 73 -8.48 2.15 8.73
N GLU A 74 -8.89 0.89 8.69
CA GLU A 74 -10.15 0.42 9.29
C GLU A 74 -9.90 -0.22 10.66
N GLU A 75 -10.87 -0.12 11.56
CA GLU A 75 -10.78 -0.73 12.89
C GLU A 75 -10.76 -2.26 12.77
N ILE A 76 -9.90 -2.90 13.55
CA ILE A 76 -9.78 -4.35 13.65
C ILE A 76 -9.85 -4.81 15.09
N ASP A 77 -10.18 -6.09 15.29
CA ASP A 77 -10.42 -6.66 16.62
C ASP A 77 -9.26 -6.48 17.60
N SER A 78 -8.02 -6.74 17.15
CA SER A 78 -6.84 -6.69 18.01
C SER A 78 -5.53 -6.76 17.23
N TYR A 79 -4.43 -6.42 17.91
CA TYR A 79 -3.09 -6.70 17.43
C TYR A 79 -2.83 -8.21 17.20
N ASP A 80 -3.31 -9.07 18.09
CA ASP A 80 -3.11 -10.52 17.95
C ASP A 80 -3.77 -11.07 16.68
N PHE A 81 -4.91 -10.51 16.28
CA PHE A 81 -5.59 -10.86 15.04
C PHE A 81 -4.73 -10.52 13.82
N ILE A 82 -4.20 -9.30 13.74
CA ILE A 82 -3.40 -8.89 12.58
C ILE A 82 -2.05 -9.61 12.55
N LEU A 83 -1.44 -9.88 13.71
CA LEU A 83 -0.20 -10.64 13.80
C LEU A 83 -0.38 -12.06 13.23
N LYS A 84 -1.45 -12.76 13.64
CA LYS A 84 -1.78 -14.09 13.12
C LYS A 84 -2.06 -14.06 11.62
N MET A 85 -2.76 -13.02 11.14
CA MET A 85 -3.02 -12.84 9.71
C MET A 85 -1.72 -12.68 8.92
N ALA A 86 -0.83 -11.78 9.36
CA ALA A 86 0.46 -11.54 8.72
C ALA A 86 1.31 -12.82 8.64
N ILE A 87 1.37 -13.59 9.74
CA ILE A 87 2.06 -14.89 9.76
C ILE A 87 1.43 -15.87 8.75
N SER A 88 0.10 -16.00 8.74
CA SER A 88 -0.59 -16.98 7.90
C SER A 88 -0.44 -16.73 6.41
N ARG A 89 -0.39 -15.45 6.01
CA ARG A 89 -0.27 -15.01 4.62
C ARG A 89 1.18 -14.81 4.19
N ASN A 90 2.11 -14.87 5.14
CA ASN A 90 3.48 -14.45 4.95
C ASN A 90 3.54 -12.98 4.48
N ASP A 91 2.75 -12.10 5.07
CA ASP A 91 2.83 -10.64 4.84
C ASP A 91 3.90 -10.03 5.76
N ASP A 92 4.51 -8.92 5.34
CA ASP A 92 5.24 -8.06 6.27
C ASP A 92 4.25 -7.42 7.27
N LEU A 93 4.67 -7.19 8.52
CA LEU A 93 3.86 -6.49 9.52
C LEU A 93 4.60 -5.22 9.93
N ILE A 94 3.94 -4.07 9.77
CA ILE A 94 4.54 -2.76 10.03
C ILE A 94 3.68 -2.01 11.05
N PHE A 95 4.34 -1.49 12.09
CA PHE A 95 3.70 -0.51 12.97
C PHE A 95 3.75 0.87 12.33
N GLY A 96 2.59 1.37 11.90
CA GLY A 96 2.42 2.66 11.24
C GLY A 96 2.34 3.86 12.18
N GLY A 97 2.32 3.63 13.50
CA GLY A 97 2.29 4.68 14.51
C GLY A 97 0.90 4.88 15.13
N ASN A 98 0.67 6.07 15.66
CA ASN A 98 -0.58 6.43 16.33
C ASN A 98 -1.41 7.35 15.43
N ILE A 99 -2.72 7.08 15.32
CA ILE A 99 -3.66 7.88 14.53
C ILE A 99 -4.86 8.33 15.35
N SER A 100 -5.52 9.40 14.89
CA SER A 100 -6.82 9.85 15.37
C SER A 100 -7.83 9.69 14.25
N ILE A 101 -8.91 8.93 14.48
CA ILE A 101 -10.00 8.79 13.50
C ILE A 101 -10.80 10.08 13.28
N GLN A 102 -10.63 11.07 14.15
CA GLN A 102 -11.24 12.39 13.95
C GLN A 102 -10.52 13.18 12.85
N ASP A 103 -9.24 12.84 12.59
CA ASP A 103 -8.38 13.50 11.61
C ASP A 103 -8.08 12.56 10.43
N LEU A 104 -9.15 12.20 9.69
CA LEU A 104 -9.06 11.28 8.55
C LEU A 104 -8.03 11.72 7.50
N GLY A 105 -7.92 13.03 7.24
CA GLY A 105 -6.95 13.56 6.28
C GLY A 105 -5.49 13.30 6.67
N ILE A 106 -5.17 13.43 7.96
CA ILE A 106 -3.81 13.13 8.48
C ILE A 106 -3.55 11.62 8.38
N SER A 107 -4.55 10.81 8.73
CA SER A 107 -4.45 9.35 8.64
C SER A 107 -4.20 8.87 7.20
N MET A 108 -4.93 9.43 6.23
CA MET A 108 -4.72 9.14 4.81
C MET A 108 -3.33 9.56 4.32
N GLN A 109 -2.87 10.74 4.73
CA GLN A 109 -1.53 11.22 4.36
C GLN A 109 -0.45 10.28 4.89
N LEU A 110 -0.55 9.87 6.16
CA LEU A 110 0.40 8.93 6.78
C LEU A 110 0.42 7.58 6.06
N VAL A 111 -0.74 7.02 5.72
CA VAL A 111 -0.84 5.79 4.92
C VAL A 111 -0.17 5.96 3.55
N GLY A 112 -0.36 7.11 2.90
CA GLY A 112 0.31 7.45 1.64
C GLY A 112 1.84 7.48 1.77
N GLU A 113 2.36 8.12 2.81
CA GLU A 113 3.81 8.19 3.09
C GLU A 113 4.40 6.81 3.37
N ILE A 114 3.70 5.97 4.15
CA ILE A 114 4.11 4.58 4.42
C ILE A 114 4.11 3.76 3.13
N THR A 115 3.06 3.90 2.32
CA THR A 115 2.94 3.19 1.03
C THR A 115 4.09 3.55 0.11
N GLN A 116 4.35 4.85 -0.07
CA GLN A 116 5.48 5.33 -0.89
C GLN A 116 6.79 4.75 -0.37
N LYS A 117 7.02 4.79 0.94
CA LYS A 117 8.27 4.32 1.51
C LYS A 117 8.46 2.81 1.37
N TYR A 118 7.40 2.03 1.55
CA TYR A 118 7.44 0.58 1.39
C TYR A 118 7.71 0.20 -0.08
N THR A 119 7.11 0.92 -1.03
CA THR A 119 7.38 0.77 -2.47
C THR A 119 8.83 1.08 -2.84
N GLU A 120 9.42 2.14 -2.27
CA GLU A 120 10.85 2.44 -2.45
C GLU A 120 11.74 1.28 -1.97
N LEU A 121 11.46 0.74 -0.77
CA LEU A 121 12.21 -0.37 -0.22
C LEU A 121 12.11 -1.60 -1.12
N TRP A 122 10.90 -1.95 -1.56
CA TRP A 122 10.69 -3.08 -2.47
C TRP A 122 11.43 -2.90 -3.79
N ASN A 123 11.33 -1.73 -4.43
CA ASN A 123 12.03 -1.45 -5.67
C ASN A 123 13.55 -1.51 -5.53
N SER A 124 14.10 -1.12 -4.38
CA SER A 124 15.55 -1.13 -4.14
C SER A 124 16.17 -2.53 -4.04
N THR A 125 15.34 -3.56 -3.87
CA THR A 125 15.77 -4.96 -3.68
C THR A 125 15.53 -5.84 -4.90
N LYS A 126 14.85 -5.33 -5.92
CA LYS A 126 14.66 -6.04 -7.18
C LYS A 126 15.86 -5.83 -8.11
N PRO A 127 16.30 -6.87 -8.83
CA PRO A 127 17.27 -6.67 -9.90
C PRO A 127 16.70 -5.64 -10.88
N ILE A 128 17.54 -4.68 -11.28
CA ILE A 128 17.25 -3.62 -12.25
C ILE A 128 17.09 -4.27 -13.63
N ASP A 129 16.07 -5.09 -13.80
CA ASP A 129 15.52 -5.44 -15.10
C ASP A 129 14.13 -4.83 -15.12
N THR A 130 14.11 -3.49 -15.05
CA THR A 130 12.97 -2.71 -15.46
C THR A 130 12.55 -3.28 -16.81
N ILE A 131 11.35 -3.86 -16.89
CA ILE A 131 10.67 -4.07 -18.17
C ILE A 131 10.44 -2.66 -18.71
N SER A 132 11.50 -2.10 -19.31
CA SER A 132 11.49 -0.85 -20.03
C SER A 132 10.46 -1.04 -21.12
N SER A 133 9.45 -0.19 -21.08
CA SER A 133 8.53 0.17 -22.17
C SER A 133 9.03 -0.22 -23.56
N ALA A 134 8.82 -1.50 -23.92
CA ALA A 134 8.91 -1.99 -25.28
C ALA A 134 7.66 -1.56 -26.06
N THR A 135 7.47 -0.24 -26.18
CA THR A 135 6.42 0.38 -27.01
C THR A 135 6.89 1.66 -27.71
N ALA A 136 8.20 1.94 -27.75
CA ALA A 136 8.76 3.09 -28.46
C ALA A 136 9.57 2.75 -29.74
N SER A 137 9.30 1.61 -30.40
CA SER A 137 10.01 1.22 -31.64
C SER A 137 9.14 0.48 -32.67
N LEU A 138 7.89 0.92 -32.83
CA LEU A 138 7.06 0.56 -33.99
C LEU A 138 6.37 1.79 -34.59
N GLN A 139 7.15 2.86 -34.85
CA GLN A 139 6.82 3.84 -35.88
C GLN A 139 8.12 4.31 -36.52
N SER A 140 8.53 3.59 -37.56
CA SER A 140 9.47 4.03 -38.59
C SER A 140 8.94 3.54 -39.92
#